data_AF-A0A076EX66-F1
#
_entry.id   AF-A0A076EX66-F1
#
_cell.length_a   1.000
_cell.length_b   1.000
_cell.length_c   1.000
_cell.angle_alpha   90.00
_cell.angle_beta   90.00
_cell.angle_gamma   90.00
#
_symmetry.space_group_name_H-M   'P 1'
#
loop_
_entity.id
_entity.type
_entity.pdbx_description
1 polymer ?
#
loop_
_entity_poly.entity_id
_entity_poly.type
_entity_poly.pdbx_seq_one_letter_code
_entity_poly.pdbx_strand_id
1 'polypeptide(L)'
;MLDLRSVELGYEYRSPYSATLNELFSSHGGLYIWDDEGFQIRGYLYVIQFDSGWVKVGWTVDPGDRLHKHAAHFYREHDGMKITRMWVSIPVLNPRNVESSLLSQARRLGDGQRFPRCTDTAKHGESEMYSGLDFEEMVGVASDLEVIPVTHEAAVHTIGLRRQTRYERQVVRALVKHLQETQMHDGFAVPEPENIIFPSANTAPLTDLDLTTREDLRRLLIRYKVGHLDPEPQINPNEQGPSPNGMWNRVRRLFKRA
;
A
#
# COMPACT_ATOMS: atom_id res chain seq x y z
N MET A 1 -19.79 -8.53 -16.70
CA MET A 1 -20.60 -9.16 -15.62
C MET A 1 -20.81 -10.62 -15.97
N LEU A 2 -20.64 -11.52 -14.99
CA LEU A 2 -20.77 -12.97 -15.15
C LEU A 2 -21.94 -13.47 -14.28
N ASP A 3 -22.96 -14.04 -14.92
CA ASP A 3 -24.02 -14.77 -14.22
C ASP A 3 -23.55 -16.21 -13.98
N LEU A 4 -23.48 -16.61 -12.70
CA LEU A 4 -22.87 -17.88 -12.29
C LEU A 4 -23.91 -18.86 -11.71
N ARG A 5 -25.20 -18.51 -11.71
CA ARG A 5 -26.26 -19.34 -11.10
C ARG A 5 -26.39 -20.74 -11.70
N SER A 6 -26.06 -20.88 -12.98
CA SER A 6 -26.06 -22.16 -13.71
C SER A 6 -24.65 -22.73 -13.93
N VAL A 7 -23.63 -22.13 -13.32
CA VAL A 7 -22.22 -22.52 -13.52
C VAL A 7 -21.76 -23.34 -12.31
N GLU A 8 -21.22 -24.53 -12.56
CA GLU A 8 -20.58 -25.31 -11.51
C GLU A 8 -19.20 -24.69 -11.21
N LEU A 9 -19.04 -24.19 -9.98
CA LEU A 9 -17.83 -23.49 -9.52
C LEU A 9 -16.85 -24.41 -8.77
N GLY A 10 -17.14 -25.71 -8.72
CA GLY A 10 -16.36 -26.66 -7.94
C GLY A 10 -16.49 -26.39 -6.44
N TYR A 11 -17.72 -26.41 -5.92
CA TYR A 11 -18.01 -26.28 -4.49
C TYR A 11 -17.39 -27.42 -3.65
N GLU A 12 -16.99 -28.52 -4.31
CA GLU A 12 -16.14 -29.57 -3.77
C GLU A 12 -14.64 -29.26 -3.98
N TYR A 13 -13.84 -29.49 -2.94
CA TYR A 13 -12.40 -29.21 -2.95
C TYR A 13 -11.69 -29.96 -4.09
N ARG A 14 -11.03 -29.22 -5.00
CA ARG A 14 -10.33 -29.72 -6.21
C ARG A 14 -11.22 -30.18 -7.37
N SER A 15 -12.51 -29.88 -7.38
CA SER A 15 -13.31 -30.09 -8.60
C SER A 15 -12.77 -29.20 -9.74
N PRO A 16 -12.49 -29.75 -10.93
CA PRO A 16 -11.98 -28.96 -12.05
C PRO A 16 -12.99 -27.88 -12.45
N TYR A 17 -12.48 -26.72 -12.88
CA TYR A 17 -13.33 -25.65 -13.40
C TYR A 17 -14.23 -26.16 -14.52
N SER A 18 -15.50 -25.72 -14.53
CA SER A 18 -16.31 -25.87 -15.73
C SER A 18 -15.61 -25.16 -16.91
N ALA A 19 -15.60 -25.79 -18.09
CA ALA A 19 -15.00 -25.23 -19.29
C ALA A 19 -15.53 -23.81 -19.59
N THR A 20 -16.81 -23.60 -19.30
CA THR A 20 -17.51 -22.31 -19.38
C THR A 20 -16.84 -21.22 -18.55
N LEU A 21 -16.42 -21.51 -17.31
CA LEU A 21 -15.80 -20.51 -16.44
C LEU A 21 -14.40 -20.11 -16.93
N ASN A 22 -13.64 -21.08 -17.45
CA ASN A 22 -12.33 -20.80 -18.04
C ASN A 22 -12.42 -19.93 -19.30
N GLU A 23 -13.42 -20.17 -20.14
CA GLU A 23 -13.68 -19.35 -21.33
C GLU A 23 -14.07 -17.91 -20.94
N LEU A 24 -14.93 -17.76 -19.93
CA LEU A 24 -15.32 -16.45 -19.40
C LEU A 24 -14.12 -15.67 -18.86
N PHE A 25 -13.21 -16.29 -18.10
CA PHE A 25 -12.01 -15.61 -17.61
C PHE A 25 -10.96 -15.35 -18.70
N SER A 26 -10.84 -16.23 -19.69
CA SER A 26 -9.92 -16.03 -20.82
C SER A 26 -10.23 -14.75 -21.59
N SER A 27 -11.51 -14.36 -21.67
CA SER A 27 -11.94 -13.11 -22.31
C SER A 27 -11.56 -11.83 -21.56
N HIS A 28 -11.22 -11.91 -20.27
CA HIS A 28 -10.90 -10.73 -19.44
C HIS A 28 -9.43 -10.28 -19.55
N GLY A 29 -8.65 -10.95 -20.42
CA GLY A 29 -7.24 -10.68 -20.67
C GLY A 29 -6.35 -11.17 -19.53
N GLY A 30 -5.24 -11.84 -19.85
CA GLY A 30 -4.29 -12.32 -18.84
C GLY A 30 -3.55 -11.17 -18.15
N LEU A 31 -3.20 -11.37 -16.88
CA LEU A 31 -2.39 -10.43 -16.11
C LEU A 31 -0.93 -10.87 -16.10
N TYR A 32 -0.07 -10.13 -16.81
CA TYR A 32 1.37 -10.33 -16.73
C TYR A 32 1.89 -9.64 -15.47
N ILE A 33 2.16 -10.41 -14.42
CA ILE A 33 2.66 -9.89 -13.11
C ILE A 33 4.11 -10.29 -12.83
N TRP A 34 4.75 -11.05 -13.70
CA TRP A 34 6.09 -11.60 -13.48
C TRP A 34 7.18 -10.52 -13.43
N ASP A 35 6.92 -9.35 -14.02
CA ASP A 35 7.76 -8.16 -14.04
C ASP A 35 7.36 -7.12 -12.96
N ASP A 36 6.44 -7.41 -12.04
CA ASP A 36 6.03 -6.48 -10.97
C ASP A 36 7.10 -6.24 -9.89
N GLU A 37 8.25 -6.93 -9.93
CA GLU A 37 9.33 -6.84 -8.91
C GLU A 37 8.83 -7.06 -7.46
N GLY A 38 7.78 -7.86 -7.31
CA GLY A 38 7.14 -8.14 -6.01
C GLY A 38 6.28 -6.99 -5.46
N PHE A 39 6.06 -5.91 -6.21
CA PHE A 39 5.22 -4.79 -5.77
C PHE A 39 3.71 -5.04 -5.88
N GLN A 40 3.29 -6.07 -6.62
CA GLN A 40 1.87 -6.39 -6.87
C GLN A 40 1.08 -5.15 -7.33
N ILE A 41 1.55 -4.54 -8.41
CA ILE A 41 1.00 -3.27 -8.92
C ILE A 41 -0.19 -3.48 -9.84
N ARG A 42 -0.41 -4.71 -10.33
CA ARG A 42 -1.49 -5.05 -11.25
C ARG A 42 -2.52 -5.95 -10.58
N GLY A 43 -3.77 -5.87 -11.00
CA GLY A 43 -4.83 -6.78 -10.54
C GLY A 43 -6.20 -6.43 -11.12
N TYR A 44 -7.22 -7.09 -10.58
CA TYR A 44 -8.62 -6.89 -10.91
C TYR A 44 -9.39 -6.57 -9.65
N LEU A 45 -10.37 -5.67 -9.75
CA LEU A 45 -11.41 -5.52 -8.75
C LEU A 45 -12.52 -6.53 -9.03
N TYR A 46 -13.18 -6.99 -7.97
CA TYR A 46 -14.34 -7.87 -8.11
C TYR A 46 -15.45 -7.53 -7.14
N VAL A 47 -16.67 -7.90 -7.55
CA VAL A 47 -17.88 -7.93 -6.72
C VAL A 47 -18.48 -9.33 -6.87
N ILE A 48 -18.84 -9.97 -5.77
CA ILE A 48 -19.41 -11.31 -5.71
C ILE A 48 -20.70 -11.24 -4.91
N GLN A 49 -21.77 -11.85 -5.42
CA GLN A 49 -23.02 -12.05 -4.68
C GLN A 49 -23.17 -13.52 -4.30
N PHE A 50 -23.61 -13.75 -3.07
CA PHE A 50 -23.99 -15.07 -2.57
C PHE A 50 -25.51 -15.26 -2.59
N ASP A 51 -25.96 -16.50 -2.62
CA ASP A 51 -27.38 -16.88 -2.55
C ASP A 51 -28.08 -16.44 -1.25
N SER A 52 -27.30 -16.29 -0.18
CA SER A 52 -27.71 -15.69 1.10
C SER A 52 -27.99 -14.17 1.03
N GLY A 53 -27.74 -13.53 -0.12
CA GLY A 53 -27.91 -12.09 -0.33
C GLY A 53 -26.71 -11.25 0.12
N TRP A 54 -25.67 -11.86 0.67
CA TRP A 54 -24.44 -11.15 1.02
C TRP A 54 -23.63 -10.79 -0.23
N VAL A 55 -22.98 -9.63 -0.18
CA VAL A 55 -22.09 -9.14 -1.24
C VAL A 55 -20.67 -9.03 -0.69
N LYS A 56 -19.71 -9.60 -1.42
CA LYS A 56 -18.28 -9.46 -1.16
C LYS A 56 -17.63 -8.62 -2.23
N VAL A 57 -16.77 -7.71 -1.83
CA VAL A 57 -15.91 -6.94 -2.75
C VAL A 57 -14.44 -7.20 -2.43
N GLY A 58 -13.57 -6.93 -3.40
CA GLY A 58 -12.14 -6.93 -3.16
C GLY A 58 -11.33 -6.85 -4.45
N TRP A 59 -10.04 -7.19 -4.36
CA TRP A 59 -9.17 -7.35 -5.52
C TRP A 59 -8.42 -8.69 -5.53
N THR A 60 -7.95 -9.06 -6.72
CA THR A 60 -7.14 -10.26 -6.94
C THR A 60 -6.23 -10.10 -8.16
N VAL A 61 -5.16 -10.89 -8.24
CA VAL A 61 -4.35 -11.05 -9.47
C VAL A 61 -4.87 -12.19 -10.35
N ASP A 62 -5.64 -13.10 -9.76
CA ASP A 62 -6.22 -14.27 -10.41
C ASP A 62 -7.69 -14.38 -9.99
N PRO A 63 -8.64 -13.93 -10.85
CA PRO A 63 -10.06 -14.03 -10.59
C PRO A 63 -10.57 -15.48 -10.47
N GLY A 64 -10.01 -16.41 -11.24
CA GLY A 64 -10.44 -17.81 -11.24
C GLY A 64 -10.08 -18.53 -9.95
N ASP A 65 -8.82 -18.46 -9.55
CA ASP A 65 -8.35 -19.04 -8.27
C ASP A 65 -9.05 -18.38 -7.07
N ARG A 66 -9.26 -17.06 -7.12
CA ARG A 66 -9.97 -16.35 -6.06
C ARG A 66 -11.42 -16.79 -5.94
N LEU A 67 -12.12 -16.93 -7.08
CA LEU A 67 -13.51 -17.39 -7.09
C LEU A 67 -13.63 -18.81 -6.53
N HIS A 68 -12.73 -19.72 -6.93
CA HIS A 68 -12.72 -21.09 -6.40
C HIS A 68 -12.47 -21.12 -4.88
N LYS A 69 -11.50 -20.36 -4.40
CA LYS A 69 -11.21 -20.28 -2.95
C LYS A 69 -12.41 -19.78 -2.16
N HIS A 70 -13.11 -18.76 -2.66
CA HIS A 70 -14.34 -18.27 -2.02
C HIS A 70 -15.45 -19.33 -2.10
N ALA A 71 -15.71 -19.90 -3.26
CA ALA A 71 -16.75 -20.92 -3.43
C ALA A 71 -16.52 -22.12 -2.48
N ALA A 72 -15.32 -22.69 -2.46
CA ALA A 72 -14.99 -23.84 -1.62
C ALA A 72 -14.98 -23.51 -0.12
N HIS A 73 -14.50 -22.33 0.28
CA HIS A 73 -14.48 -21.89 1.68
C HIS A 73 -15.90 -21.65 2.20
N PHE A 74 -16.66 -20.79 1.53
CA PHE A 74 -17.98 -20.39 1.99
C PHE A 74 -18.98 -21.54 1.95
N TYR A 75 -18.89 -22.41 0.96
CA TYR A 75 -19.73 -23.60 0.93
C TYR A 75 -19.48 -24.54 2.12
N ARG A 76 -18.22 -24.71 2.52
CA ARG A 76 -17.85 -25.63 3.60
C ARG A 76 -18.13 -25.07 4.99
N GLU A 77 -17.76 -23.81 5.21
CA GLU A 77 -17.75 -23.21 6.54
C GLU A 77 -19.05 -22.45 6.87
N HIS A 78 -19.90 -22.18 5.86
CA HIS A 78 -21.11 -21.35 6.00
C HIS A 78 -22.33 -22.03 5.39
N ASP A 79 -22.63 -23.25 5.87
CA ASP A 79 -23.86 -24.01 5.59
C ASP A 79 -24.22 -24.10 4.10
N GLY A 80 -23.24 -24.39 3.24
CA GLY A 80 -23.46 -24.61 1.82
C GLY A 80 -23.72 -23.34 1.02
N MET A 81 -23.37 -22.15 1.52
CA MET A 81 -23.55 -20.88 0.83
C MET A 81 -22.88 -20.87 -0.57
N LYS A 82 -23.62 -20.43 -1.58
CA LYS A 82 -23.20 -20.49 -3.00
C LYS A 82 -23.03 -19.10 -3.60
N ILE A 83 -22.15 -18.99 -4.58
CA ILE A 83 -21.96 -17.77 -5.36
C ILE A 83 -22.94 -17.78 -6.53
N THR A 84 -23.72 -16.72 -6.66
CA THR A 84 -24.74 -16.60 -7.71
C THR A 84 -24.28 -15.69 -8.84
N ARG A 85 -23.53 -14.63 -8.54
CA ARG A 85 -23.07 -13.64 -9.52
C ARG A 85 -21.67 -13.15 -9.21
N MET A 86 -20.94 -12.77 -10.26
CA MET A 86 -19.65 -12.13 -10.14
C MET A 86 -19.50 -11.02 -11.18
N TRP A 87 -18.91 -9.91 -10.77
CA TRP A 87 -18.37 -8.91 -11.66
C TRP A 87 -16.86 -8.81 -11.42
N VAL A 88 -16.12 -8.62 -12.50
CA VAL A 88 -14.67 -8.42 -12.49
C VAL A 88 -14.37 -7.22 -13.39
N SER A 89 -13.50 -6.33 -12.94
CA SER A 89 -13.07 -5.19 -13.73
C SER A 89 -12.17 -5.62 -14.90
N ILE A 90 -11.82 -4.67 -15.77
CA ILE A 90 -10.60 -4.79 -16.57
C ILE A 90 -9.35 -4.87 -15.67
N PRO A 91 -8.18 -5.30 -16.16
CA PRO A 91 -6.92 -5.14 -15.44
C PRO A 91 -6.66 -3.68 -15.07
N VAL A 92 -6.36 -3.43 -13.79
CA VAL A 92 -6.05 -2.09 -13.25
C VAL A 92 -4.71 -2.04 -12.53
N LEU A 93 -4.13 -0.84 -12.48
CA LEU A 93 -2.95 -0.53 -11.67
C LEU A 93 -3.33 -0.07 -10.26
N ASN A 94 -2.48 -0.42 -9.30
CA ASN A 94 -2.65 -0.19 -7.86
C ASN A 94 -4.04 -0.61 -7.34
N PRO A 95 -4.51 -1.84 -7.63
CA PRO A 95 -5.86 -2.30 -7.29
C PRO A 95 -6.19 -2.17 -5.80
N ARG A 96 -5.20 -2.35 -4.90
CA ARG A 96 -5.35 -2.17 -3.44
C ARG A 96 -5.81 -0.76 -3.04
N ASN A 97 -5.33 0.26 -3.74
CA ASN A 97 -5.71 1.64 -3.46
C ASN A 97 -7.18 1.85 -3.84
N VAL A 98 -7.59 1.33 -4.99
CA VAL A 98 -8.97 1.44 -5.48
C VAL A 98 -9.93 0.58 -4.64
N GLU A 99 -9.51 -0.62 -4.23
CA GLU A 99 -10.26 -1.48 -3.31
C GLU A 99 -10.62 -0.73 -2.02
N SER A 100 -9.72 0.08 -1.47
CA SER A 100 -9.99 0.83 -0.24
C SER A 100 -11.17 1.78 -0.40
N SER A 101 -11.33 2.39 -1.58
CA SER A 101 -12.50 3.19 -1.95
C SER A 101 -13.74 2.32 -2.08
N LEU A 102 -13.65 1.19 -2.78
CA LEU A 102 -14.76 0.26 -2.96
C LEU A 102 -15.29 -0.28 -1.62
N LEU A 103 -14.39 -0.67 -0.71
CA LEU A 103 -14.71 -1.11 0.64
C LEU A 103 -15.36 0.00 1.47
N SER A 104 -14.91 1.24 1.32
CA SER A 104 -15.52 2.39 1.99
C SER A 104 -16.95 2.63 1.51
N GLN A 105 -17.20 2.49 0.21
CA GLN A 105 -18.54 2.59 -0.37
C GLN A 105 -19.46 1.46 0.09
N ALA A 106 -18.98 0.21 0.05
CA ALA A 106 -19.75 -0.94 0.52
C ALA A 106 -20.15 -0.82 2.00
N ARG A 107 -19.27 -0.28 2.86
CA ARG A 107 -19.58 0.01 4.27
C ARG A 107 -20.63 1.09 4.45
N ARG A 108 -20.67 2.07 3.56
CA ARG A 108 -21.59 3.21 3.64
C ARG A 108 -22.99 2.83 3.16
N LEU A 109 -23.07 2.01 2.11
CA LEU A 109 -24.31 1.59 1.48
C LEU A 109 -24.94 0.37 2.17
N GLY A 110 -24.13 -0.48 2.80
CA GLY A 110 -24.63 -1.65 3.52
C GLY A 110 -25.39 -1.28 4.79
N ASP A 111 -26.16 -2.22 5.31
CA ASP A 111 -26.98 -2.04 6.53
C ASP A 111 -26.17 -2.07 7.84
N GLY A 112 -24.84 -2.16 7.75
CA GLY A 112 -23.92 -2.17 8.89
C GLY A 112 -23.75 -3.53 9.56
N GLN A 113 -24.50 -4.57 9.17
CA GLN A 113 -24.25 -5.90 9.70
C GLN A 113 -22.94 -6.46 9.15
N ARG A 114 -22.34 -7.36 9.93
CA ARG A 114 -21.09 -8.03 9.58
C ARG A 114 -21.36 -9.51 9.45
N PHE A 115 -20.78 -10.10 8.41
CA PHE A 115 -20.88 -11.52 8.20
C PHE A 115 -20.28 -12.26 9.40
N PRO A 116 -21.01 -13.24 9.98
CA PRO A 116 -20.52 -13.99 11.14
C PRO A 116 -19.26 -14.75 10.75
N ARG A 117 -18.21 -14.61 11.55
CA ARG A 117 -16.95 -15.33 11.32
C ARG A 117 -17.05 -16.71 11.94
N CYS A 118 -16.80 -17.75 11.14
CA CYS A 118 -16.73 -19.13 11.64
C CYS A 118 -15.33 -19.50 12.13
N THR A 119 -14.31 -18.72 11.76
CA THR A 119 -12.92 -18.97 12.17
C THR A 119 -12.32 -17.77 12.90
N ASP A 120 -11.52 -18.03 13.95
CA ASP A 120 -10.73 -17.00 14.65
C ASP A 120 -9.62 -16.40 13.77
N THR A 121 -9.34 -17.03 12.62
CA THR A 121 -8.35 -16.56 11.68
C THR A 121 -8.99 -15.64 10.64
N ALA A 122 -8.61 -14.36 10.66
CA ALA A 122 -9.02 -13.34 9.67
C ALA A 122 -8.56 -13.60 8.21
N LYS A 123 -8.19 -14.83 7.85
CA LYS A 123 -7.44 -15.18 6.63
C LYS A 123 -8.29 -15.38 5.38
N HIS A 124 -9.61 -15.50 5.51
CA HIS A 124 -10.49 -15.89 4.38
C HIS A 124 -11.44 -14.78 3.90
N GLY A 125 -11.23 -13.54 4.35
CA GLY A 125 -11.94 -12.37 3.79
C GLY A 125 -13.40 -12.25 4.21
N GLU A 126 -13.85 -13.00 5.21
CA GLU A 126 -15.20 -12.90 5.82
C GLU A 126 -15.50 -11.46 6.32
N SER A 127 -14.46 -10.71 6.70
CA SER A 127 -14.55 -9.31 7.13
C SER A 127 -14.98 -8.31 6.05
N GLU A 128 -15.00 -8.73 4.79
CA GLU A 128 -15.27 -7.88 3.62
C GLU A 128 -16.59 -8.28 2.93
N MET A 129 -17.50 -8.86 3.68
CA MET A 129 -18.86 -9.18 3.26
C MET A 129 -19.85 -8.20 3.88
N TYR A 130 -20.87 -7.86 3.11
CA TYR A 130 -21.82 -6.81 3.41
C TYR A 130 -23.24 -7.27 3.06
N SER A 131 -24.18 -7.01 3.96
CA SER A 131 -25.61 -7.25 3.81
C SER A 131 -26.35 -5.96 3.43
N GLY A 132 -27.57 -6.13 2.91
CA GLY A 132 -28.41 -5.01 2.47
C GLY A 132 -27.86 -4.29 1.22
N LEU A 133 -26.85 -4.84 0.56
CA LEU A 133 -26.29 -4.29 -0.68
C LEU A 133 -26.91 -4.95 -1.90
N ASP A 134 -27.40 -4.13 -2.83
CA ASP A 134 -27.74 -4.60 -4.16
C ASP A 134 -26.46 -4.83 -4.99
N PHE A 135 -26.41 -5.96 -5.71
CA PHE A 135 -25.25 -6.33 -6.51
C PHE A 135 -25.04 -5.38 -7.68
N GLU A 136 -26.11 -4.98 -8.39
CA GLU A 136 -26.00 -4.10 -9.55
C GLU A 136 -25.59 -2.69 -9.13
N GLU A 137 -26.12 -2.19 -8.01
CA GLU A 137 -25.67 -0.92 -7.41
C GLU A 137 -24.17 -0.95 -7.11
N MET A 138 -23.67 -2.03 -6.49
CA MET A 138 -22.24 -2.15 -6.19
C MET A 138 -21.38 -2.31 -7.44
N VAL A 139 -21.89 -2.93 -8.50
CA VAL A 139 -21.22 -2.96 -9.82
C VAL A 139 -21.16 -1.57 -10.43
N GLY A 140 -22.23 -0.78 -10.32
CA GLY A 140 -22.24 0.64 -10.73
C GLY A 140 -21.17 1.44 -9.99
N VAL A 141 -21.15 1.35 -8.66
CA VAL A 141 -20.12 1.98 -7.83
C VAL A 141 -18.72 1.56 -8.26
N ALA A 142 -18.48 0.26 -8.44
CA ALA A 142 -17.17 -0.25 -8.83
C ALA A 142 -16.73 0.21 -10.23
N SER A 143 -17.69 0.40 -11.14
CA SER A 143 -17.45 0.88 -12.50
C SER A 143 -17.17 2.38 -12.57
N ASP A 144 -17.70 3.15 -11.61
CA ASP A 144 -17.49 4.60 -11.50
C ASP A 144 -16.20 4.97 -10.75
N LEU A 145 -15.47 3.99 -10.19
CA LEU A 145 -14.20 4.26 -9.53
C LEU A 145 -13.15 4.73 -10.54
N GLU A 146 -12.38 5.74 -10.15
CA GLU A 146 -11.20 6.17 -10.92
C GLU A 146 -10.16 5.05 -10.91
N VAL A 147 -10.05 4.37 -12.05
CA VAL A 147 -9.09 3.28 -12.27
C VAL A 147 -8.08 3.70 -13.32
N ILE A 148 -6.86 3.20 -13.17
CA ILE A 148 -5.82 3.32 -14.19
C ILE A 148 -5.73 1.97 -14.90
N PRO A 149 -6.14 1.86 -16.17
CA PRO A 149 -6.01 0.62 -16.94
C PRO A 149 -4.55 0.17 -17.02
N VAL A 150 -4.32 -1.14 -17.07
CA VAL A 150 -2.96 -1.67 -17.27
C VAL A 150 -2.53 -1.44 -18.73
N THR A 151 -1.60 -0.52 -18.91
CA THR A 151 -0.79 -0.39 -20.14
C THR A 151 0.68 -0.63 -19.82
N HIS A 152 1.50 -0.94 -20.83
CA HIS A 152 2.93 -1.15 -20.63
C HIS A 152 3.60 0.11 -20.03
N GLU A 153 3.35 1.28 -20.60
CA GLU A 153 3.91 2.56 -20.14
C GLU A 153 3.49 2.89 -18.71
N ALA A 154 2.20 2.75 -18.38
CA ALA A 154 1.69 3.05 -17.05
C ALA A 154 2.24 2.07 -16.01
N ALA A 155 2.43 0.80 -16.38
CA ALA A 155 3.03 -0.19 -15.50
C ALA A 155 4.52 0.10 -15.23
N VAL A 156 5.31 0.37 -16.28
CA VAL A 156 6.73 0.75 -16.15
C VAL A 156 6.88 1.97 -15.26
N HIS A 157 6.07 3.02 -15.49
CA HIS A 157 6.05 4.21 -14.65
C HIS A 157 5.71 3.89 -13.19
N THR A 158 4.67 3.07 -12.95
CA THR A 158 4.25 2.67 -11.60
C THR A 158 5.33 1.86 -10.88
N ILE A 159 6.01 0.94 -11.57
CA ILE A 159 7.16 0.20 -11.02
C ILE A 159 8.26 1.19 -10.61
N GLY A 160 8.57 2.17 -11.46
CA GLY A 160 9.56 3.22 -11.18
C GLY A 160 9.25 3.97 -9.89
N LEU A 161 8.02 4.46 -9.75
CA LEU A 161 7.57 5.15 -8.54
C LEU A 161 7.64 4.27 -7.29
N ARG A 162 7.31 2.97 -7.40
CA ARG A 162 7.38 2.02 -6.29
C ARG A 162 8.82 1.74 -5.87
N ARG A 163 9.74 1.58 -6.85
CA ARG A 163 11.18 1.43 -6.60
C ARG A 163 11.75 2.65 -5.91
N GLN A 164 11.48 3.84 -6.45
CA GLN A 164 11.90 5.10 -5.86
C GLN A 164 11.41 5.21 -4.42
N THR A 165 10.11 5.02 -4.20
CA THR A 165 9.52 5.11 -2.85
C THR A 165 10.14 4.10 -1.88
N ARG A 166 10.42 2.87 -2.32
CA ARG A 166 11.05 1.83 -1.49
C ARG A 166 12.48 2.23 -1.11
N TYR A 167 13.27 2.64 -2.10
CA TYR A 167 14.66 3.01 -1.88
C TYR A 167 14.79 4.26 -1.01
N GLU A 168 14.03 5.31 -1.31
CA GLU A 168 14.01 6.54 -0.50
C GLU A 168 13.61 6.25 0.95
N ARG A 169 12.64 5.35 1.20
CA ARG A 169 12.31 4.90 2.57
C ARG A 169 13.45 4.16 3.26
N GLN A 170 14.22 3.35 2.54
CA GLN A 170 15.40 2.68 3.08
C GLN A 170 16.45 3.71 3.51
N VAL A 171 16.73 4.69 2.64
CA VAL A 171 17.66 5.78 2.93
C VAL A 171 17.19 6.62 4.12
N VAL A 172 15.91 7.01 4.16
CA VAL A 172 15.35 7.77 5.29
C VAL A 172 15.52 7.00 6.60
N ARG A 173 15.23 5.70 6.64
CA ARG A 173 15.41 4.88 7.85
C ARG A 173 16.86 4.85 8.31
N ALA A 174 17.79 4.67 7.37
CA ALA A 174 19.23 4.68 7.66
C ALA A 174 19.69 6.05 8.17
N LEU A 175 19.24 7.13 7.51
CA LEU A 175 19.59 8.51 7.87
C LEU A 175 19.05 8.90 9.23
N VAL A 176 17.79 8.57 9.54
CA VAL A 176 17.20 8.82 10.86
C VAL A 176 17.99 8.12 11.95
N LYS A 177 18.36 6.85 11.72
CA LYS A 177 19.20 6.09 12.66
C LYS A 177 20.57 6.74 12.86
N HIS A 178 21.24 7.12 11.77
CA HIS A 178 22.53 7.81 11.82
C HIS A 178 22.48 9.12 12.59
N LEU A 179 21.45 9.94 12.34
CA LEU A 179 21.27 11.22 13.04
C LEU A 179 20.97 11.03 14.52
N GLN A 180 20.24 9.97 14.90
CA GLN A 180 20.03 9.64 16.31
C GLN A 180 21.34 9.27 17.01
N GLU A 181 22.23 8.56 16.33
CA GLU A 181 23.51 8.08 16.88
C GLU A 181 24.60 9.17 16.92
N THR A 182 24.66 10.04 15.89
CA THR A 182 25.79 10.97 15.70
C THR A 182 25.40 12.45 15.83
N GLN A 183 24.12 12.78 15.77
CA GLN A 183 23.59 14.16 15.71
C GLN A 183 24.12 15.00 14.52
N MET A 184 24.77 14.38 13.54
CA MET A 184 25.42 15.04 12.41
C MET A 184 25.14 14.29 11.10
N HIS A 185 25.12 15.00 9.98
CA HIS A 185 25.02 14.37 8.64
C HIS A 185 26.37 13.80 8.17
N ASP A 186 27.47 14.30 8.71
CA ASP A 186 28.81 13.91 8.31
C ASP A 186 29.05 12.42 8.58
N GLY A 187 29.69 11.75 7.62
CA GLY A 187 29.94 10.32 7.69
C GLY A 187 28.73 9.43 7.41
N PHE A 188 27.57 9.98 7.02
CA PHE A 188 26.45 9.16 6.56
C PHE A 188 26.81 8.44 5.25
N ALA A 189 26.76 7.11 5.28
CA ALA A 189 26.92 6.28 4.10
C ALA A 189 25.54 5.94 3.51
N VAL A 190 25.33 6.30 2.24
CA VAL A 190 24.09 5.96 1.52
C VAL A 190 24.01 4.44 1.37
N PRO A 191 22.90 3.81 1.79
CA PRO A 191 22.78 2.36 1.70
C PRO A 191 22.63 1.91 0.25
N GLU A 192 23.18 0.73 -0.05
CA GLU A 192 22.94 0.03 -1.30
C GLU A 192 21.46 -0.38 -1.42
N PRO A 193 20.86 -0.37 -2.62
CA PRO A 193 19.46 -0.72 -2.79
C PRO A 193 19.16 -2.17 -2.42
N GLU A 194 18.29 -2.39 -1.44
CA GLU A 194 17.87 -3.74 -1.04
C GLU A 194 16.71 -4.27 -1.89
N ASN A 195 16.77 -5.54 -2.27
CA ASN A 195 15.66 -6.27 -2.90
C ASN A 195 15.10 -5.61 -4.17
N ILE A 196 15.95 -4.92 -4.93
CA ILE A 196 15.63 -4.44 -6.28
C ILE A 196 16.20 -5.47 -7.26
N ILE A 197 15.31 -6.08 -8.05
CA ILE A 197 15.68 -7.12 -9.00
C ILE A 197 16.21 -6.45 -10.28
N PHE A 198 17.39 -6.87 -10.71
CA PHE A 198 17.97 -6.48 -11.99
C PHE A 198 18.12 -7.73 -12.89
N PRO A 199 17.86 -7.64 -14.21
CA PRO A 199 17.42 -6.44 -14.94
C PRO A 199 15.94 -6.10 -14.71
N SER A 200 15.63 -4.79 -14.67
CA SER A 200 14.27 -4.25 -14.54
C SER A 200 13.76 -3.73 -15.87
N ALA A 201 12.44 -3.78 -16.10
CA ALA A 201 11.79 -3.12 -17.22
C ALA A 201 11.89 -1.58 -17.15
N ASN A 202 12.19 -1.03 -15.98
CA ASN A 202 12.38 0.41 -15.78
C ASN A 202 13.87 0.73 -15.52
N THR A 203 14.46 1.61 -16.35
CA THR A 203 15.85 2.05 -16.22
C THR A 203 16.01 3.43 -15.58
N ALA A 204 14.92 4.03 -15.09
CA ALA A 204 14.95 5.32 -14.39
C ALA A 204 15.80 5.24 -13.11
N PRO A 205 16.42 6.36 -12.70
CA PRO A 205 17.18 6.42 -11.46
C PRO A 205 16.27 6.12 -10.25
N LEU A 206 16.86 5.56 -9.19
CA LEU A 206 16.13 5.21 -7.97
C LEU A 206 15.70 6.41 -7.13
N THR A 207 16.22 7.59 -7.42
CA THR A 207 15.79 8.85 -6.83
C THR A 207 16.21 10.00 -7.75
N ASP A 208 15.48 11.11 -7.67
CA ASP A 208 15.79 12.38 -8.33
C ASP A 208 16.80 13.24 -7.54
N LEU A 209 17.16 12.80 -6.34
CA LEU A 209 17.99 13.54 -5.39
C LEU A 209 19.45 13.08 -5.41
N ASP A 210 20.39 14.01 -5.24
CA ASP A 210 21.79 13.69 -4.98
C ASP A 210 22.00 13.39 -3.49
N LEU A 211 21.86 12.11 -3.15
CA LEU A 211 21.98 11.60 -1.77
C LEU A 211 23.37 11.77 -1.15
N THR A 212 24.36 12.27 -1.91
CA THR A 212 25.67 12.63 -1.36
C THR A 212 25.69 14.03 -0.74
N THR A 213 24.66 14.85 -1.00
CA THR A 213 24.60 16.23 -0.52
C THR A 213 23.70 16.38 0.71
N ARG A 214 24.13 17.21 1.65
CA ARG A 214 23.34 17.51 2.87
C ARG A 214 21.98 18.11 2.54
N GLU A 215 21.90 18.96 1.53
CA GLU A 215 20.67 19.64 1.13
C GLU A 215 19.62 18.65 0.64
N ASP A 216 20.00 17.70 -0.22
CA ASP A 216 19.06 16.72 -0.74
C ASP A 216 18.68 15.66 0.30
N LEU A 217 19.57 15.32 1.24
CA LEU A 217 19.21 14.50 2.41
C LEU A 217 18.16 15.20 3.30
N ARG A 218 18.25 16.52 3.48
CA ARG A 218 17.23 17.30 4.18
C ARG A 218 15.90 17.33 3.43
N ARG A 219 15.94 17.57 2.12
CA ARG A 219 14.74 17.52 1.26
C ARG A 219 14.05 16.16 1.34
N LEU A 220 14.83 15.08 1.40
CA LEU A 220 14.31 13.73 1.58
C LEU A 220 13.58 13.57 2.92
N LEU A 221 14.14 14.05 4.03
CA LEU A 221 13.48 14.01 5.35
C LEU A 221 12.17 14.81 5.36
N ILE A 222 12.17 16.00 4.74
CA ILE A 222 10.98 16.85 4.60
C ILE A 222 9.90 16.14 3.76
N ARG A 223 10.29 15.53 2.61
CA ARG A 223 9.40 14.76 1.72
C ARG A 223 8.65 13.67 2.48
N TYR A 224 9.32 13.00 3.42
CA TYR A 224 8.75 11.93 4.24
C TYR A 224 8.15 12.39 5.57
N LYS A 225 8.05 13.72 5.79
CA LYS A 225 7.48 14.33 7.01
C LYS A 225 8.11 13.78 8.29
N VAL A 226 9.40 13.48 8.26
CA VAL A 226 10.14 13.10 9.46
C VAL A 226 10.41 14.38 10.24
N GLY A 227 9.49 14.73 11.13
CA GLY A 227 9.63 15.90 11.99
C GLY A 227 10.78 15.74 13.00
N HIS A 228 11.51 16.83 13.23
CA HIS A 228 12.44 17.06 14.36
C HIS A 228 13.83 16.42 14.33
N LEU A 229 14.46 16.32 13.16
CA LEU A 229 15.91 16.14 13.07
C LEU A 229 16.53 17.29 12.28
N ASP A 230 16.26 18.53 12.70
CA ASP A 230 17.14 19.65 12.37
C ASP A 230 18.22 19.72 13.45
N PRO A 231 19.48 19.37 13.15
CA PRO A 231 20.57 20.01 13.83
C PRO A 231 20.68 21.39 13.19
N GLU A 232 19.98 22.38 13.77
CA GLU A 232 20.52 23.73 13.69
C GLU A 232 21.94 23.64 14.28
N PRO A 233 22.98 24.12 13.57
CA PRO A 233 24.27 24.27 14.19
C PRO A 233 24.06 25.20 15.39
N GLN A 234 24.25 24.69 16.61
CA GLN A 234 24.40 25.54 17.78
C GLN A 234 25.67 26.37 17.55
N ILE A 235 25.50 27.58 17.01
CA ILE A 235 26.52 28.63 17.11
C ILE A 235 26.62 28.89 18.61
N ASN A 236 27.70 28.39 19.22
CA ASN A 236 27.97 28.54 20.64
C ASN A 236 28.10 30.05 20.94
N PRO A 237 27.15 30.69 21.66
CA PRO A 237 27.22 32.13 21.94
C PRO A 237 28.32 32.49 22.94
N ASN A 238 29.07 31.49 23.43
CA ASN A 238 30.08 31.63 24.48
C ASN A 238 31.51 31.89 23.98
N GLU A 239 31.73 32.10 22.68
CA GLU A 239 32.90 32.86 22.23
C GLU A 239 32.62 34.36 22.29
N GLN A 240 32.19 34.84 23.46
CA GLN A 240 32.27 36.24 23.81
C GLN A 240 33.67 36.51 24.35
N GLY A 241 34.46 37.25 23.54
CA GLY A 241 35.67 37.90 24.01
C GLY A 241 35.45 38.68 25.30
N PRO A 242 36.54 39.03 26.02
CA PRO A 242 36.47 39.50 27.41
C PRO A 242 35.53 40.70 27.57
N SER A 243 34.44 40.51 28.30
CA SER A 243 33.45 41.56 28.60
C SER A 243 34.05 42.64 29.53
N PRO A 244 33.86 43.95 29.24
CA PRO A 244 34.42 45.06 30.02
C PRO A 244 33.89 45.17 31.46
N ASN A 245 32.86 44.40 31.81
CA ASN A 245 32.16 44.51 33.10
C ASN A 245 32.83 43.73 34.25
N GLY A 246 33.89 42.95 33.97
CA GLY A 246 34.67 42.26 34.99
C GLY A 246 35.62 43.15 35.81
N MET A 247 35.94 44.35 35.31
CA MET A 247 36.96 45.24 35.91
C MET A 247 36.40 46.05 37.08
N TRP A 248 35.14 46.51 37.00
CA TRP A 248 34.50 47.32 38.05
C TRP A 248 34.14 46.52 39.32
N ASN A 249 33.93 45.21 39.19
CA ASN A 249 33.64 44.32 40.33
C ASN A 249 34.90 43.89 41.12
N ARG A 250 36.12 44.14 40.58
CA ARG A 250 37.39 43.96 41.31
C ARG A 250 37.78 45.19 42.13
N VAL A 251 37.49 46.41 41.65
CA VAL A 251 37.81 47.66 42.38
C VAL A 251 36.94 47.82 43.64
N ARG A 252 35.66 47.41 43.60
CA ARG A 252 34.75 47.45 44.77
C ARG A 252 35.13 46.51 45.92
N ARG A 253 35.99 45.51 45.69
CA ARG A 253 36.43 44.55 46.73
C ARG A 253 37.68 44.99 47.49
N LEU A 254 38.41 46.00 47.01
CA LEU A 254 39.62 46.51 47.66
C LEU A 254 39.37 47.67 48.65
N PHE A 255 38.18 48.28 48.65
CA PHE A 255 37.83 49.40 49.55
C PHE A 255 36.78 49.06 50.63
N LYS A 256 36.60 47.77 50.95
CA LYS A 256 35.76 47.32 52.09
C LYS A 256 36.54 46.60 53.20
N ARG A 257 37.87 46.72 53.21
CA ARG A 257 38.73 46.40 54.36
C ARG A 257 39.76 47.52 54.54
N ALA A 258 39.32 48.60 55.18
CA ALA A 258 40.11 49.56 55.93
C ALA A 258 39.17 50.16 57.00
#